data_AF-A0AAU9E788-F1
#
_entry.id   AF-A0AAU9E788-F1
#
_cell.length_a   1.000
_cell.length_b   1.000
_cell.length_c   1.000
_cell.angle_alpha   90.00
_cell.angle_beta   90.00
_cell.angle_gamma   90.00
#
_symmetry.space_group_name_H-M   'P 1'
#
loop_
_entity.id
_entity.type
_entity.pdbx_description
1 polymer ?
#
loop_
_entity_poly.entity_id
_entity_poly.type
_entity_poly.pdbx_seq_one_letter_code
_entity_poly.pdbx_strand_id
1 'polypeptide(L)'
;MKFIKSLFKFVFGTILLIVVLVGVAFYFISSPKKTIDITWTKDDFNTYVNKGGITFDDSHASVEDIFANNLLTEGITNVNATFTNEEASAIANMSSNGNSIIKNVKIHCLGNDELEASAVIGDITPLINKFPALKKYESALKLIENKPIYAHSTLFFNKSTGLFDGVTKELYIGKVKIPTDKANDNLKYGGSAINKALKQLKGFSVKKFKVTSEGFKFDGTIPKKIESAGSLLN
;
A
#
# COMPACT_ATOMS: atom_id res chain seq x y z
N MET A 1 48.86 20.36 29.20
CA MET A 1 48.36 20.66 27.82
C MET A 1 48.26 19.45 26.88
N LYS A 2 49.24 18.53 26.80
CA LYS A 2 49.17 17.38 25.87
C LYS A 2 47.99 16.43 26.15
N PHE A 3 47.68 16.16 27.41
CA PHE A 3 46.58 15.30 27.83
C PHE A 3 45.20 15.86 27.43
N ILE A 4 44.93 17.15 27.68
CA ILE A 4 43.68 17.83 27.29
C ILE A 4 43.48 17.82 25.77
N LYS A 5 44.55 18.06 24.99
CA LYS A 5 44.48 17.98 23.51
C LYS A 5 44.20 16.56 23.01
N SER A 6 44.72 15.54 23.70
CA SER A 6 44.48 14.13 23.37
C SER A 6 43.06 13.71 23.72
N LEU A 7 42.55 14.11 24.89
CA LEU A 7 41.18 13.84 25.33
C LEU A 7 40.16 14.53 24.42
N PHE A 8 40.39 15.79 24.04
CA PHE A 8 39.51 16.52 23.12
C PHE A 8 39.43 15.84 21.74
N LYS A 9 40.56 15.39 21.17
CA LYS A 9 40.58 14.64 19.91
C LYS A 9 39.82 13.31 20.01
N PHE A 10 39.95 12.61 21.13
CA PHE A 10 39.22 11.37 21.39
C PHE A 10 37.71 11.61 21.45
N VAL A 11 37.26 12.55 22.30
CA VAL A 11 35.83 12.89 22.43
C VAL A 11 35.26 13.38 21.10
N PHE A 12 35.97 14.25 20.38
CA PHE A 12 35.55 14.73 19.07
C PHE A 12 35.47 13.58 18.04
N GLY A 13 36.45 12.67 18.03
CA GLY A 13 36.44 11.48 17.18
C GLY A 13 35.25 10.56 17.48
N THR A 14 34.92 10.35 18.77
CA THR A 14 33.74 9.58 19.19
C THR A 14 32.43 10.24 18.75
N ILE A 15 32.29 11.55 18.94
CA ILE A 15 31.11 12.30 18.49
C ILE A 15 30.97 12.20 16.96
N LEU A 16 32.07 12.38 16.22
CA LEU A 16 32.07 12.27 14.77
C LEU A 16 31.64 10.88 14.30
N LEU A 17 32.16 9.83 14.95
CA LEU A 17 31.76 8.44 14.66
C LEU A 17 30.27 8.21 14.90
N ILE A 18 29.72 8.71 16.01
CA ILE A 18 28.28 8.61 16.31
C ILE A 18 27.46 9.34 15.24
N VAL A 19 27.86 10.57 14.85
CA VAL A 19 27.18 11.34 13.81
C VAL A 19 27.19 10.60 12.47
N VAL A 20 28.33 10.00 12.10
CA VAL A 20 28.43 9.18 10.87
C VAL A 20 27.53 7.95 10.96
N LEU A 21 27.53 7.22 12.07
CA LEU A 21 26.68 6.03 12.25
C LEU A 21 25.19 6.37 12.19
N VAL A 22 24.78 7.47 12.84
CA VAL A 22 23.39 7.97 12.79
C VAL A 22 23.03 8.41 11.37
N GLY A 23 23.93 9.12 10.68
CA GLY A 23 23.73 9.54 9.30
C GLY A 23 23.58 8.36 8.34
N VAL A 24 24.39 7.31 8.51
CA VAL A 24 24.29 6.06 7.74
C VAL A 24 22.94 5.38 8.02
N ALA A 25 22.57 5.18 9.29
CA ALA A 25 21.28 4.58 9.64
C ALA A 25 20.09 5.37 9.05
N PHE A 26 20.13 6.70 9.14
CA PHE A 26 19.11 7.57 8.55
C PHE A 26 19.05 7.46 7.04
N TYR A 27 20.19 7.39 6.35
CA TYR A 27 20.26 7.18 4.90
C TYR A 27 19.64 5.84 4.49
N PHE A 28 19.93 4.76 5.23
CA PHE A 28 19.37 3.44 4.96
C PHE A 28 17.85 3.43 5.10
N ILE A 29 17.26 4.14 6.05
CA ILE A 29 15.81 4.12 6.25
C ILE A 29 15.10 5.13 5.32
N SER A 30 15.77 6.22 4.93
CA SER A 30 15.15 7.30 4.14
C SER A 30 15.31 7.14 2.63
N SER A 31 16.26 6.33 2.17
CA SER A 31 16.47 6.09 0.74
C SER A 31 15.67 4.87 0.27
N PRO A 32 14.99 4.90 -0.88
CA PRO A 32 14.28 3.72 -1.38
C PRO A 32 15.26 2.60 -1.73
N LYS A 33 14.86 1.35 -1.48
CA LYS A 33 15.59 0.16 -1.95
C LYS A 33 15.62 0.09 -3.48
N LYS A 34 14.45 0.30 -4.10
CA LYS A 34 14.24 0.24 -5.54
C LYS A 34 13.23 1.33 -5.92
N THR A 35 13.48 2.01 -7.02
CA THR A 35 12.54 2.92 -7.64
C THR A 35 11.71 2.16 -8.67
N ILE A 36 10.39 2.21 -8.55
CA ILE A 36 9.49 1.73 -9.60
C ILE A 36 9.23 2.90 -10.55
N ASP A 37 9.61 2.72 -11.81
CA ASP A 37 9.48 3.74 -12.86
C ASP A 37 8.12 3.64 -13.54
N ILE A 38 7.07 3.79 -12.73
CA ILE A 38 5.70 3.95 -13.20
C ILE A 38 5.26 5.36 -12.82
N THR A 39 4.71 6.06 -13.80
CA THR A 39 4.08 7.37 -13.64
C THR A 39 2.67 7.25 -14.18
N TRP A 40 1.72 7.83 -13.47
CA TRP A 40 0.31 7.81 -13.85
C TRP A 40 -0.21 9.24 -13.96
N THR A 41 -1.30 9.40 -14.69
CA THR A 41 -1.99 10.65 -14.97
C THR A 41 -3.47 10.52 -14.61
N LYS A 42 -4.18 11.65 -14.60
CA LYS A 42 -5.63 11.63 -14.40
C LYS A 42 -6.36 10.88 -15.54
N ASP A 43 -5.78 10.82 -16.73
CA ASP A 43 -6.36 10.09 -17.86
C ASP A 43 -6.28 8.57 -17.66
N ASP A 44 -5.22 8.07 -17.00
CA ASP A 44 -5.13 6.66 -16.61
C ASP A 44 -6.24 6.30 -15.61
N PHE A 45 -6.51 7.19 -14.64
CA PHE A 45 -7.64 7.02 -13.73
C PHE A 45 -8.99 7.03 -14.47
N ASN A 46 -9.21 7.98 -15.38
CA ASN A 46 -10.44 8.03 -16.17
C ASN A 46 -10.61 6.76 -17.01
N THR A 47 -9.52 6.25 -17.58
CA THR A 47 -9.53 4.99 -18.34
C THR A 47 -9.87 3.79 -17.46
N TYR A 48 -9.31 3.73 -16.24
CA TYR A 48 -9.70 2.73 -15.24
C TYR A 48 -11.20 2.78 -14.93
N VAL A 49 -11.74 3.96 -14.64
CA VAL A 49 -13.16 4.19 -14.34
C VAL A 49 -14.05 3.74 -15.49
N ASN A 50 -13.69 4.12 -16.72
CA ASN A 50 -14.42 3.75 -17.93
C ASN A 50 -14.38 2.23 -18.21
N LYS A 51 -13.21 1.59 -18.08
CA LYS A 51 -13.06 0.13 -18.23
C LYS A 51 -13.85 -0.65 -17.17
N GLY A 52 -13.84 -0.16 -15.93
CA GLY A 52 -14.59 -0.74 -14.82
C GLY A 52 -16.09 -0.44 -14.88
N GLY A 53 -16.52 0.54 -15.67
CA GLY A 53 -17.89 1.05 -15.69
C GLY A 53 -18.39 1.45 -14.30
N ILE A 54 -17.50 2.07 -13.51
CA ILE A 54 -17.79 2.53 -12.14
C ILE A 54 -18.12 4.01 -12.12
N THR A 55 -18.84 4.44 -11.09
CA THR A 55 -19.06 5.85 -10.76
C THR A 55 -18.16 6.19 -9.57
N PHE A 56 -17.29 7.17 -9.77
CA PHE A 56 -16.36 7.64 -8.75
C PHE A 56 -16.56 9.14 -8.57
N ASP A 57 -17.12 9.52 -7.42
CA ASP A 57 -17.43 10.90 -7.05
C ASP A 57 -16.84 11.24 -5.67
N ASP A 58 -17.13 12.43 -5.14
CA ASP A 58 -16.57 12.89 -3.86
C ASP A 58 -17.03 12.05 -2.65
N SER A 59 -18.07 11.22 -2.81
CA SER A 59 -18.60 10.34 -1.77
C SER A 59 -17.98 8.94 -1.77
N HIS A 60 -17.02 8.68 -2.66
CA HIS A 60 -16.38 7.37 -2.80
C HIS A 60 -15.81 6.85 -1.46
N ALA A 61 -15.94 5.54 -1.23
CA ALA A 61 -15.31 4.90 -0.08
C ALA A 61 -13.79 4.87 -0.24
N SER A 62 -13.05 5.24 0.80
CA SER A 62 -11.61 4.99 0.82
C SER A 62 -11.33 3.51 1.11
N VAL A 63 -10.09 3.08 0.87
CA VAL A 63 -9.63 1.73 1.22
C VAL A 63 -9.84 1.44 2.71
N GLU A 64 -9.61 2.42 3.58
CA GLU A 64 -9.82 2.31 5.02
C GLU A 64 -11.30 2.20 5.42
N ASP A 65 -12.22 2.75 4.64
CA ASP A 65 -13.68 2.57 4.82
C ASP A 65 -14.12 1.17 4.41
N ILE A 66 -13.56 0.67 3.30
CA ILE A 66 -13.77 -0.71 2.83
C ILE A 66 -13.33 -1.71 3.92
N PHE A 67 -12.15 -1.52 4.50
CA PHE A 67 -11.66 -2.38 5.59
C PHE A 67 -12.46 -2.25 6.89
N ALA A 68 -13.03 -1.08 7.17
CA ALA A 68 -13.90 -0.87 8.31
C ALA A 68 -15.33 -1.39 8.09
N ASN A 69 -15.65 -1.91 6.89
CA ASN A 69 -16.98 -2.30 6.46
C ASN A 69 -18.00 -1.15 6.61
N ASN A 70 -17.55 0.08 6.33
CA ASN A 70 -18.35 1.30 6.42
C ASN A 70 -18.69 1.81 5.01
N LEU A 71 -19.43 1.00 4.25
CA LEU A 71 -19.63 1.23 2.81
C LEU A 71 -21.08 1.00 2.37
N LEU A 72 -21.49 1.74 1.35
CA LEU A 72 -22.72 1.53 0.59
C LEU A 72 -22.33 1.12 -0.84
N THR A 73 -23.05 0.15 -1.39
CA THR A 73 -22.82 -0.36 -2.75
C THR A 73 -24.10 -0.29 -3.56
N GLU A 74 -23.99 0.17 -4.81
CA GLU A 74 -25.12 0.30 -5.72
C GLU A 74 -24.79 -0.29 -7.09
N GLY A 75 -25.77 -0.97 -7.69
CA GLY A 75 -25.68 -1.51 -9.04
C GLY A 75 -24.63 -2.59 -9.21
N ILE A 76 -24.55 -3.15 -10.41
CA ILE A 76 -23.57 -4.16 -10.79
C ILE A 76 -23.10 -3.86 -12.21
N THR A 77 -21.78 -3.85 -12.42
CA THR A 77 -21.16 -3.78 -13.74
C THR A 77 -20.41 -5.08 -14.01
N ASN A 78 -20.57 -5.63 -15.22
CA ASN A 78 -19.71 -6.71 -15.72
C ASN A 78 -18.42 -6.10 -16.24
N VAL A 79 -17.28 -6.62 -15.79
CA VAL A 79 -15.96 -6.16 -16.21
C VAL A 79 -15.24 -7.32 -16.84
N ASN A 80 -14.74 -7.10 -18.06
CA ASN A 80 -13.78 -7.96 -18.74
C ASN A 80 -12.71 -7.05 -19.34
N ALA A 81 -11.66 -6.79 -18.58
CA ALA A 81 -10.67 -5.78 -18.91
C ALA A 81 -9.27 -6.18 -18.43
N THR A 82 -8.27 -5.55 -19.06
CA THR A 82 -6.91 -5.49 -18.53
C THR A 82 -6.68 -4.09 -18.00
N PHE A 83 -6.39 -3.99 -16.71
CA PHE A 83 -6.02 -2.73 -16.05
C PHE A 83 -4.50 -2.62 -16.03
N THR A 84 -3.93 -1.59 -16.67
CA THR A 84 -2.48 -1.42 -16.81
C THR A 84 -1.80 -1.04 -15.50
N ASN A 85 -0.47 -1.00 -15.49
CA ASN A 85 0.33 -0.58 -14.34
C ASN A 85 0.02 0.87 -13.93
N GLU A 86 -0.14 1.75 -14.92
CA GLU A 86 -0.48 3.16 -14.76
C GLU A 86 -1.89 3.30 -14.20
N GLU A 87 -2.87 2.60 -14.77
CA GLU A 87 -4.27 2.60 -14.31
C GLU A 87 -4.41 2.08 -12.88
N ALA A 88 -3.71 0.98 -12.54
CA ALA A 88 -3.68 0.43 -11.19
C ALA A 88 -3.03 1.39 -10.18
N SER A 89 -1.93 2.04 -10.58
CA SER A 89 -1.29 3.07 -9.76
C SER A 89 -2.21 4.28 -9.58
N ALA A 90 -2.93 4.68 -10.63
CA ALA A 90 -3.85 5.81 -10.61
C ALA A 90 -5.00 5.59 -9.62
N ILE A 91 -5.71 4.46 -9.71
CA ILE A 91 -6.81 4.17 -8.76
C ILE A 91 -6.31 4.04 -7.32
N ALA A 92 -5.12 3.44 -7.10
CA ALA A 92 -4.56 3.32 -5.76
C ALA A 92 -4.29 4.69 -5.11
N ASN A 93 -3.88 5.69 -5.89
CA ASN A 93 -3.69 7.04 -5.37
C ASN A 93 -4.98 7.86 -5.31
N MET A 94 -5.91 7.66 -6.25
CA MET A 94 -7.19 8.38 -6.27
C MET A 94 -8.16 7.90 -5.19
N SER A 95 -8.06 6.63 -4.77
CA SER A 95 -8.83 6.05 -3.65
C SER A 95 -8.26 6.35 -2.26
N SER A 96 -7.04 6.90 -2.19
CA SER A 96 -6.47 7.42 -0.95
C SER A 96 -7.09 8.78 -0.64
N ASN A 97 -7.87 8.85 0.44
CA ASN A 97 -8.30 10.16 0.97
C ASN A 97 -7.14 10.86 1.70
N GLY A 98 -7.35 12.11 2.13
CA GLY A 98 -6.32 12.90 2.84
C GLY A 98 -5.77 12.25 4.11
N ASN A 99 -6.51 11.29 4.70
CA ASN A 99 -6.12 10.55 5.91
C ASN A 99 -5.39 9.23 5.62
N SER A 100 -5.18 8.87 4.35
CA SER A 100 -4.48 7.64 4.01
C SER A 100 -3.00 7.73 4.37
N ILE A 101 -2.51 6.68 5.03
CA ILE A 101 -1.11 6.57 5.48
C ILE A 101 -0.18 6.06 4.38
N ILE A 102 -0.71 5.62 3.24
CA ILE A 102 0.07 5.15 2.10
C ILE A 102 -0.14 6.14 0.95
N LYS A 103 0.93 6.75 0.47
CA LYS A 103 0.92 7.81 -0.53
C LYS A 103 1.84 7.46 -1.69
N ASN A 104 1.61 8.07 -2.85
CA ASN A 104 2.45 7.90 -4.05
C ASN A 104 2.65 6.42 -4.41
N VAL A 105 1.54 5.68 -4.47
CA VAL A 105 1.55 4.25 -4.78
C VAL A 105 1.93 4.05 -6.24
N LYS A 106 2.88 3.15 -6.49
CA LYS A 106 3.28 2.71 -7.82
C LYS A 106 3.22 1.20 -7.86
N ILE A 107 2.53 0.66 -8.84
CA ILE A 107 2.32 -0.78 -9.03
C ILE A 107 2.87 -1.17 -10.39
N HIS A 108 3.69 -2.21 -10.43
CA HIS A 108 4.27 -2.76 -11.64
C HIS A 108 4.04 -4.27 -11.68
N CYS A 109 3.19 -4.72 -12.59
CA CYS A 109 2.93 -6.13 -12.82
C CYS A 109 4.06 -6.75 -13.64
N LEU A 110 4.76 -7.72 -13.06
CA LEU A 110 5.87 -8.42 -13.72
C LEU A 110 5.36 -9.59 -14.59
N GLY A 111 4.13 -10.03 -14.36
CA GLY A 111 3.54 -11.22 -14.97
C GLY A 111 3.74 -12.48 -14.14
N ASN A 112 3.15 -13.60 -14.60
CA ASN A 112 3.15 -14.88 -13.87
C ASN A 112 2.64 -14.77 -12.42
N ASP A 113 1.58 -13.98 -12.20
CA ASP A 113 1.04 -13.68 -10.86
C ASP A 113 1.96 -12.84 -9.96
N GLU A 114 3.03 -12.24 -10.50
CA GLU A 114 3.95 -11.40 -9.75
C GLU A 114 3.77 -9.91 -10.01
N LEU A 115 3.97 -9.11 -8.96
CA LEU A 115 4.01 -7.66 -9.02
C LEU A 115 4.98 -7.07 -8.01
N GLU A 116 5.46 -5.87 -8.32
CA GLU A 116 6.16 -5.01 -7.38
C GLU A 116 5.30 -3.78 -7.10
N ALA A 117 5.35 -3.31 -5.86
CA ALA A 117 4.71 -2.08 -5.44
C ALA A 117 5.66 -1.22 -4.61
N SER A 118 5.59 0.09 -4.79
CA SER A 118 6.28 1.05 -3.94
C SER A 118 5.35 2.16 -3.53
N ALA A 119 5.58 2.73 -2.35
CA ALA A 119 4.82 3.86 -1.84
C ALA A 119 5.66 4.65 -0.86
N VAL A 120 5.10 5.72 -0.31
CA VAL A 120 5.64 6.47 0.82
C VAL A 120 4.66 6.37 1.97
N ILE A 121 5.17 6.06 3.16
CA ILE A 121 4.38 6.08 4.39
C ILE A 121 4.15 7.56 4.73
N GLY A 122 2.90 8.02 4.70
CA GLY A 122 2.50 9.37 5.12
C GLY A 122 2.37 9.51 6.62
N ASP A 123 1.63 10.53 7.06
CA ASP A 123 1.34 10.75 8.49
C ASP A 123 0.62 9.53 9.07
N ILE A 124 1.21 8.95 10.12
CA ILE A 124 0.69 7.77 10.80
C ILE A 124 -0.34 8.10 11.88
N THR A 125 -0.48 9.37 12.25
CA THR A 125 -1.38 9.84 13.31
C THR A 125 -2.82 9.36 13.10
N PRO A 126 -3.40 9.46 11.88
CA PRO A 126 -4.74 8.94 11.61
C PRO A 126 -4.89 7.45 11.93
N LEU A 127 -3.87 6.63 11.64
CA LEU A 127 -3.88 5.19 11.95
C LEU A 127 -3.88 4.95 13.46
N ILE A 128 -3.04 5.67 14.22
CA ILE A 128 -2.99 5.53 15.69
C ILE A 128 -4.33 5.95 16.31
N ASN A 129 -4.94 7.03 15.82
CA ASN A 129 -6.24 7.49 16.29
C ASN A 129 -7.34 6.45 16.01
N LYS A 130 -7.32 5.83 14.82
CA LYS A 130 -8.28 4.78 14.44
C LYS A 130 -8.05 3.47 15.21
N PHE A 131 -6.81 3.17 15.61
CA PHE A 131 -6.44 1.97 16.35
C PHE A 131 -5.64 2.31 17.62
N PRO A 132 -6.30 2.71 18.73
CA PRO A 132 -5.62 3.15 19.95
C PRO A 132 -4.61 2.15 20.54
N ALA A 133 -4.77 0.85 20.25
CA ALA A 133 -3.81 -0.19 20.62
C ALA A 133 -2.41 0.03 20.03
N LEU A 134 -2.28 0.81 18.95
CA LEU A 134 -1.01 1.16 18.31
C LEU A 134 -0.26 2.28 19.05
N LYS A 135 -0.90 3.00 19.98
CA LYS A 135 -0.28 4.11 20.71
C LYS A 135 1.00 3.71 21.43
N LYS A 136 1.07 2.47 21.95
CA LYS A 136 2.28 1.93 22.60
C LYS A 136 3.47 1.77 21.64
N TYR A 137 3.24 1.79 20.34
CA TYR A 137 4.26 1.71 19.29
C TYR A 137 4.49 3.05 18.57
N GLU A 138 3.89 4.14 19.04
CA GLU A 138 3.91 5.45 18.37
C GLU A 138 5.32 5.89 17.98
N SER A 139 6.27 5.86 18.91
CA SER A 139 7.66 6.26 18.62
C SER A 139 8.28 5.43 17.51
N ALA A 140 8.04 4.12 17.48
CA ALA A 140 8.57 3.24 16.44
C ALA A 140 7.88 3.46 15.09
N LEU A 141 6.56 3.70 15.09
CA LEU A 141 5.81 4.04 13.89
C LEU A 141 6.24 5.39 13.32
N LYS A 142 6.53 6.39 14.17
CA LYS A 142 7.01 7.71 13.72
C LYS A 142 8.37 7.63 13.01
N LEU A 143 9.21 6.63 13.33
CA LEU A 143 10.49 6.43 12.65
C LEU A 143 10.33 6.01 11.18
N ILE A 144 9.21 5.36 10.84
CA ILE A 144 8.89 4.93 9.47
C ILE A 144 8.01 5.93 8.72
N GLU A 145 7.62 7.03 9.37
CA GLU A 145 6.90 8.12 8.72
C GLU A 145 7.76 8.81 7.66
N ASN A 146 7.14 9.15 6.54
CA ASN A 146 7.77 9.73 5.34
C ASN A 146 8.88 8.86 4.75
N LYS A 147 8.87 7.54 5.04
CA LYS A 147 9.85 6.59 4.48
C LYS A 147 9.26 5.85 3.29
N PRO A 148 10.09 5.58 2.26
CA PRO A 148 9.64 4.79 1.13
C PRO A 148 9.48 3.33 1.56
N ILE A 149 8.43 2.69 1.08
CA ILE A 149 8.20 1.24 1.21
C ILE A 149 8.27 0.62 -0.18
N TYR A 150 8.84 -0.59 -0.25
CA TYR A 150 8.86 -1.41 -1.45
C TYR A 150 8.49 -2.85 -1.10
N ALA A 151 7.66 -3.47 -1.93
CA ALA A 151 7.27 -4.86 -1.83
C ALA A 151 7.34 -5.55 -3.19
N HIS A 152 7.82 -6.79 -3.21
CA HIS A 152 7.69 -7.72 -4.35
C HIS A 152 6.87 -8.91 -3.86
N SER A 153 5.74 -9.16 -4.52
CA SER A 153 4.77 -10.14 -4.07
C SER A 153 4.15 -10.91 -5.23
N THR A 154 3.53 -12.05 -4.90
CA THR A 154 2.55 -12.70 -5.78
C THR A 154 1.14 -12.26 -5.42
N LEU A 155 0.23 -12.29 -6.40
CA LEU A 155 -1.21 -12.11 -6.20
C LEU A 155 -1.97 -12.99 -7.20
N PHE A 156 -2.87 -13.84 -6.71
CA PHE A 156 -3.67 -14.72 -7.54
C PHE A 156 -5.04 -14.96 -6.91
N PHE A 157 -6.01 -15.37 -7.73
CA PHE A 157 -7.35 -15.74 -7.26
C PHE A 157 -7.50 -17.26 -7.24
N ASN A 158 -7.73 -17.80 -6.04
CA ASN A 158 -8.00 -19.22 -5.85
C ASN A 158 -9.49 -19.50 -6.09
N LYS A 159 -9.80 -20.10 -7.25
CA LYS A 159 -11.18 -20.43 -7.63
C LYS A 159 -11.88 -21.40 -6.67
N SER A 160 -11.12 -22.29 -6.02
CA SER A 160 -11.69 -23.29 -5.10
C SER A 160 -12.18 -22.67 -3.80
N THR A 161 -11.49 -21.63 -3.31
CA THR A 161 -11.88 -20.92 -2.09
C THR A 161 -12.66 -19.64 -2.35
N GLY A 162 -12.64 -19.15 -3.59
CA GLY A 162 -13.20 -17.85 -3.98
C GLY A 162 -12.45 -16.67 -3.35
N LEU A 163 -11.17 -16.82 -3.04
CA LEU A 163 -10.35 -15.84 -2.33
C LEU A 163 -9.13 -15.41 -3.15
N PHE A 164 -8.70 -14.17 -2.96
CA PHE A 164 -7.38 -13.72 -3.36
C PHE A 164 -6.33 -14.19 -2.36
N ASP A 165 -5.18 -14.60 -2.87
CA ASP A 165 -4.05 -15.05 -2.08
C ASP A 165 -2.74 -14.56 -2.71
N GLY A 166 -1.66 -14.57 -1.95
CA GLY A 166 -0.39 -13.99 -2.35
C GLY A 166 0.70 -14.18 -1.31
N VAL A 167 1.94 -14.12 -1.77
CA VAL A 167 3.14 -14.26 -0.93
C VAL A 167 4.02 -13.05 -1.16
N THR A 168 4.38 -12.36 -0.09
CA THR A 168 5.40 -11.32 -0.13
C THR A 168 6.77 -11.99 -0.17
N LYS A 169 7.49 -11.80 -1.27
CA LYS A 169 8.85 -12.32 -1.47
C LYS A 169 9.88 -11.38 -0.90
N GLU A 170 9.68 -10.08 -1.10
CA GLU A 170 10.52 -9.04 -0.55
C GLU A 170 9.70 -7.89 0.03
N LEU A 171 10.16 -7.32 1.14
CA LEU A 171 9.59 -6.15 1.77
C LEU A 171 10.71 -5.28 2.34
N TYR A 172 10.69 -3.98 2.06
CA TYR A 172 11.68 -3.03 2.53
C TYR A 172 11.02 -1.74 2.99
N ILE A 173 11.57 -1.16 4.06
CA ILE A 173 11.33 0.24 4.45
C ILE A 173 12.67 0.96 4.30
N GLY A 174 12.71 1.94 3.41
CA GLY A 174 13.98 2.42 2.87
C GLY A 174 14.73 1.29 2.17
N LYS A 175 15.95 1.05 2.62
CA LYS A 175 16.87 -0.04 2.28
C LYS A 175 16.89 -1.15 3.34
N VAL A 176 16.13 -1.01 4.44
CA VAL A 176 16.06 -2.02 5.50
C VAL A 176 15.11 -3.13 5.07
N LYS A 177 15.64 -4.34 4.93
CA LYS A 177 14.84 -5.53 4.58
C LYS A 177 14.02 -5.96 5.78
N ILE A 178 12.71 -6.07 5.59
CA ILE A 178 11.79 -6.62 6.58
C ILE A 178 11.69 -8.13 6.35
N PRO A 179 11.82 -8.98 7.40
CA PRO A 179 11.66 -10.42 7.27
C PRO A 179 10.27 -10.79 6.73
N THR A 180 10.24 -11.46 5.57
CA THR A 180 8.99 -11.74 4.86
C THR A 180 8.28 -12.99 5.36
N ASP A 181 8.96 -13.89 6.05
CA ASP A 181 8.36 -14.99 6.81
C ASP A 181 7.32 -14.46 7.81
N LYS A 182 7.74 -13.53 8.68
CA LYS A 182 6.86 -12.88 9.65
C LYS A 182 5.85 -11.97 8.97
N ALA A 183 6.23 -11.30 7.88
CA ALA A 183 5.29 -10.50 7.11
C ALA A 183 4.17 -11.38 6.54
N ASN A 184 4.48 -12.53 5.93
CA ASN A 184 3.49 -13.44 5.36
C ASN A 184 2.58 -14.07 6.42
N ASP A 185 3.09 -14.39 7.60
CA ASP A 185 2.24 -14.88 8.70
C ASP A 185 1.29 -13.80 9.23
N ASN A 186 1.73 -12.55 9.32
CA ASN A 186 0.88 -11.43 9.71
C ASN A 186 -0.03 -10.96 8.56
N LEU A 187 0.41 -11.07 7.32
CA LEU A 187 -0.32 -10.72 6.11
C LEU A 187 -1.37 -11.78 5.77
N LYS A 188 -1.32 -13.01 6.29
CA LYS A 188 -2.50 -13.90 6.29
C LYS A 188 -3.70 -13.23 6.95
N TYR A 189 -3.49 -12.47 8.04
CA TYR A 189 -4.55 -11.67 8.66
C TYR A 189 -4.94 -10.47 7.78
N GLY A 190 -3.99 -9.79 7.13
CA GLY A 190 -4.28 -8.70 6.18
C GLY A 190 -5.04 -9.15 4.92
N GLY A 191 -4.60 -10.24 4.29
CA GLY A 191 -5.28 -10.92 3.20
C GLY A 191 -6.65 -11.46 3.64
N SER A 192 -6.79 -11.92 4.88
CA SER A 192 -8.11 -12.27 5.44
C SER A 192 -9.03 -11.04 5.56
N ALA A 193 -8.49 -9.87 5.89
CA ALA A 193 -9.26 -8.62 5.95
C ALA A 193 -9.66 -8.13 4.55
N ILE A 194 -8.77 -8.20 3.56
CA ILE A 194 -9.07 -7.88 2.16
C ILE A 194 -10.18 -8.81 1.65
N ASN A 195 -9.99 -10.12 1.81
CA ASN A 195 -10.97 -11.10 1.38
C ASN A 195 -12.31 -10.97 2.12
N LYS A 196 -12.29 -10.60 3.40
CA LYS A 196 -13.51 -10.31 4.17
C LYS A 196 -14.23 -9.09 3.60
N ALA A 197 -13.51 -8.00 3.34
CA ALA A 197 -14.08 -6.80 2.77
C ALA A 197 -14.66 -7.07 1.36
N LEU A 198 -13.91 -7.76 0.50
CA LEU A 198 -14.37 -8.14 -0.84
C LEU A 198 -15.62 -9.05 -0.80
N LYS A 199 -15.72 -9.97 0.17
CA LYS A 199 -16.93 -10.79 0.37
C LYS A 199 -18.15 -9.99 0.81
N GLN A 200 -17.94 -8.84 1.46
CA GLN A 200 -19.01 -7.96 1.93
C GLN A 200 -19.46 -6.97 0.85
N LEU A 201 -18.67 -6.75 -0.21
CA LEU A 201 -19.04 -5.93 -1.35
C LEU A 201 -20.13 -6.62 -2.19
N LYS A 202 -21.39 -6.22 -2.01
CA LYS A 202 -22.50 -6.71 -2.85
C LYS A 202 -22.25 -6.37 -4.31
N GLY A 203 -22.40 -7.35 -5.20
CA GLY A 203 -22.13 -7.19 -6.62
C GLY A 203 -20.68 -7.47 -7.04
N PHE A 204 -19.76 -7.69 -6.08
CA PHE A 204 -18.41 -8.16 -6.39
C PHE A 204 -18.37 -9.67 -6.62
N SER A 205 -17.86 -10.10 -7.78
CA SER A 205 -17.58 -11.50 -8.07
C SER A 205 -16.40 -11.62 -9.03
N VAL A 206 -15.67 -12.74 -8.97
CA VAL A 206 -14.50 -12.98 -9.81
C VAL A 206 -14.68 -14.30 -10.56
N LYS A 207 -14.70 -14.23 -11.89
CA LYS A 207 -14.67 -15.41 -12.77
C LYS A 207 -13.23 -15.78 -13.14
N LYS A 208 -12.41 -14.77 -13.44
CA LYS A 208 -10.99 -14.92 -13.74
C LYS A 208 -10.23 -13.69 -13.26
N PHE A 209 -9.09 -13.94 -12.64
CA PHE A 209 -8.11 -12.91 -12.33
C PHE A 209 -6.72 -13.45 -12.63
N LYS A 210 -5.85 -12.61 -13.20
CA LYS A 210 -4.46 -12.94 -13.47
C LYS A 210 -3.61 -11.68 -13.43
N VAL A 211 -2.41 -11.76 -12.84
CA VAL A 211 -1.40 -10.73 -13.02
C VAL A 211 -0.54 -11.10 -14.22
N THR A 212 -0.50 -10.20 -15.21
CA THR A 212 0.29 -10.32 -16.43
C THR A 212 1.23 -9.14 -16.55
N SER A 213 2.24 -9.20 -17.43
CA SER A 213 3.13 -8.06 -17.67
C SER A 213 2.40 -6.81 -18.21
N GLU A 214 1.23 -7.00 -18.82
CA GLU A 214 0.36 -5.91 -19.30
C GLU A 214 -0.48 -5.27 -18.18
N GLY A 215 -0.55 -5.91 -17.00
CA GLY A 215 -1.36 -5.48 -15.86
C GLY A 215 -2.29 -6.56 -15.30
N PHE A 216 -3.34 -6.12 -14.60
CA PHE A 216 -4.35 -6.99 -13.98
C PHE A 216 -5.44 -7.36 -14.98
N LYS A 217 -5.50 -8.63 -15.37
CA LYS A 217 -6.61 -9.16 -16.17
C LYS A 217 -7.73 -9.59 -15.25
N PHE A 218 -8.87 -8.92 -15.34
CA PHE A 218 -10.05 -9.18 -14.52
C PHE A 218 -11.26 -9.49 -15.39
N ASP A 219 -11.94 -10.59 -15.06
CA ASP A 219 -13.25 -10.96 -15.58
C ASP A 219 -14.16 -11.31 -14.40
N GLY A 220 -15.26 -10.60 -14.27
CA GLY A 220 -16.16 -10.72 -13.14
C GLY A 220 -17.19 -9.62 -13.08
N THR A 221 -17.67 -9.34 -11.86
CA THR A 221 -18.58 -8.23 -11.59
C THR A 221 -18.04 -7.37 -10.46
N ILE A 222 -18.29 -6.08 -10.52
CA ILE A 222 -18.02 -5.13 -9.43
C ILE A 222 -19.26 -4.25 -9.21
N PRO A 223 -19.42 -3.66 -8.01
CA PRO A 223 -20.46 -2.65 -7.79
C PRO A 223 -20.27 -1.48 -8.75
N LYS A 224 -21.35 -0.90 -9.26
CA LYS A 224 -21.27 0.29 -10.10
C LYS A 224 -20.84 1.51 -9.29
N LYS A 225 -21.26 1.59 -8.02
CA LYS A 225 -20.91 2.66 -7.09
C LYS A 225 -20.49 2.08 -5.74
N ILE A 226 -19.48 2.67 -5.11
CA ILE A 226 -19.03 2.35 -3.75
C ILE A 226 -18.84 3.66 -2.99
N GLU A 227 -19.66 3.91 -1.98
CA GLU A 227 -19.64 5.15 -1.18
C GLU A 227 -19.27 4.86 0.27
N SER A 228 -18.69 5.85 0.95
CA SER A 228 -18.49 5.79 2.39
C SER A 228 -19.83 5.94 3.11
N ALA A 229 -20.21 5.00 3.98
CA ALA A 229 -21.47 5.10 4.71
C ALA A 229 -21.48 6.26 5.74
N GLY A 230 -20.30 6.84 6.05
CA GLY A 230 -20.16 8.01 6.92
C GLY A 230 -20.36 9.37 6.21
N SER A 231 -20.43 9.41 4.88
CA SER A 231 -20.58 10.67 4.11
C SER A 231 -22.01 11.22 4.11
N LEU A 232 -23.01 10.42 4.50
CA LEU A 232 -24.42 10.82 4.58
C LEU A 232 -24.81 11.54 5.89
N LEU A 233 -23.84 11.84 6.75
CA LEU A 233 -24.06 12.52 8.04
C LEU A 233 -23.60 13.99 8.07
N ASN A 234 -23.25 14.57 6.93
CA ASN A 234 -22.97 16.01 6.77
C ASN A 234 -23.93 16.65 5.76
#